data_AF-A0A382JJ76-F1
#
_entry.id   AF-A0A382JJ76-F1
#
_cell.length_a   1.000
_cell.length_b   1.000
_cell.length_c   1.000
_cell.angle_alpha   90.00
_cell.angle_beta   90.00
_cell.angle_gamma   90.00
#
_symmetry.space_group_name_H-M   'P 1'
#
loop_
_entity.id
_entity.type
_entity.pdbx_description
1 polymer ?
#
loop_
_entity_poly.entity_id
_entity_poly.type
_entity_poly.pdbx_seq_one_letter_code
_entity_poly.pdbx_strand_id
1 'polypeptide(L)'
;KKGVGFIYPWALRPKLSQRTDDFDVYDYGEDKEEWTEDDVYEYFGTTVSESWVSRHDPKWNTDWQPVTFARTNSHNLDVTAGDIFGDTPFTDSNDPYPLLAHSSYSDTWPVKITETGTDPFWPGWWAEDYIDSLPGCSGSRKDSDCWQEIPGRHISDNDVYMEFDDRWAHQGNIVDTNDEYEQTGYPMGLRVMAEAHSYGVSFAEDILFVTVRVRNESGDWCAFERHSSGSEVPVNDDEGNQLCGSAMVMPDGTVLNRGKGFNYEKVYLGFYMDADVVTLDTYGNNFHSNDDDFMEYYWERFYTHNDSMLISMAMVYDFDGNSAGATDIGIVAAQLLDTPLATQPVDLDDDGFDDIYPGEPLKMTDWHWFDWYNRPGVVTRESNTGCHAGSPGCPQAINREEIQYKLMAGDTTNLSEKERSWYFHTDNPDLDMDIDLN
;
A
#
# COMPACT_ATOMS: atom_id res chain seq x y z
N LYS A 1 -26.49 11.79 -13.91
CA LYS A 1 -25.37 10.94 -13.44
C LYS A 1 -24.84 10.19 -14.65
N LYS A 2 -23.71 10.62 -15.22
CA LYS A 2 -22.97 9.80 -16.20
C LYS A 2 -22.44 8.61 -15.42
N GLY A 3 -22.70 7.40 -15.91
CA GLY A 3 -22.53 6.16 -15.14
C GLY A 3 -21.07 5.98 -14.73
N VAL A 4 -20.87 5.85 -13.42
CA VAL A 4 -19.69 5.22 -12.83
C VAL A 4 -19.61 3.79 -13.40
N GLY A 5 -18.40 3.29 -13.66
CA GLY A 5 -18.13 1.91 -14.10
C GLY A 5 -18.69 0.85 -13.13
N PHE A 6 -18.46 -0.44 -13.38
CA PHE A 6 -18.97 -1.52 -12.52
C PHE A 6 -18.51 -1.30 -11.06
N ILE A 7 -19.46 -1.12 -10.14
CA ILE A 7 -19.13 -0.84 -8.73
C ILE A 7 -19.39 -2.07 -7.87
N TYR A 8 -18.36 -2.47 -7.13
CA TYR A 8 -18.42 -3.61 -6.24
C TYR A 8 -19.22 -3.29 -4.98
N PRO A 9 -19.90 -4.29 -4.37
CA PRO A 9 -20.64 -4.08 -3.13
C PRO A 9 -19.77 -3.51 -2.01
N TRP A 10 -18.49 -3.87 -1.97
CA TRP A 10 -17.54 -3.36 -1.00
C TRP A 10 -17.13 -1.91 -1.22
N ALA A 11 -17.60 -1.22 -2.25
CA ALA A 11 -17.37 0.22 -2.48
C ALA A 11 -18.62 1.09 -2.19
N LEU A 12 -19.77 0.48 -1.90
CA LEU A 12 -21.00 1.19 -1.52
C LEU A 12 -20.99 1.50 -0.02
N ARG A 13 -21.24 2.76 0.36
CA ARG A 13 -21.21 3.22 1.76
C ARG A 13 -22.31 4.25 2.05
N PRO A 14 -22.71 4.41 3.32
CA PRO A 14 -23.50 5.56 3.73
C PRO A 14 -22.85 6.86 3.25
N LYS A 15 -23.66 7.73 2.66
CA LYS A 15 -23.22 9.00 2.08
C LYS A 15 -22.71 9.94 3.18
N LEU A 16 -21.68 10.72 2.89
CA LEU A 16 -21.24 11.80 3.78
C LEU A 16 -22.31 12.90 3.85
N SER A 17 -22.67 13.27 5.08
CA SER A 17 -23.66 14.30 5.37
C SER A 17 -23.03 15.64 5.71
N GLN A 18 -22.05 15.68 6.62
CA GLN A 18 -21.41 16.92 7.07
C GLN A 18 -20.09 16.66 7.82
N ARG A 19 -19.17 17.63 7.75
CA ARG A 19 -17.96 17.68 8.57
C ARG A 19 -18.27 18.29 9.95
N THR A 20 -17.78 17.67 11.02
CA THR A 20 -17.74 18.26 12.37
C THR A 20 -16.33 18.67 12.75
N ASP A 21 -16.14 19.23 13.94
CA ASP A 21 -14.82 19.58 14.47
C ASP A 21 -13.91 18.34 14.65
N ASP A 22 -14.50 17.16 14.85
CA ASP A 22 -13.76 15.92 15.17
C ASP A 22 -13.76 14.91 14.01
N PHE A 23 -14.88 14.74 13.31
CA PHE A 23 -15.05 13.72 12.26
C PHE A 23 -16.16 14.03 11.24
N ASP A 24 -16.17 13.27 10.15
CA ASP A 24 -17.26 13.29 9.17
C ASP A 24 -18.46 12.44 9.63
N VAL A 25 -19.67 12.98 9.46
CA VAL A 25 -20.94 12.32 9.79
C VAL A 25 -21.60 11.77 8.54
N TYR A 26 -22.19 10.58 8.64
CA TYR A 26 -22.88 9.90 7.55
C TYR A 26 -24.41 10.08 7.59
N ASP A 27 -25.05 9.96 6.43
CA ASP A 27 -26.51 10.01 6.26
C ASP A 27 -27.13 8.62 6.45
N TYR A 28 -27.46 8.31 7.71
CA TYR A 28 -28.09 7.06 8.12
C TYR A 28 -29.63 7.07 8.02
N GLY A 29 -30.18 7.81 7.06
CA GLY A 29 -31.63 7.77 6.78
C GLY A 29 -32.52 8.32 7.90
N GLU A 30 -33.77 7.85 7.92
CA GLU A 30 -34.80 8.34 8.85
C GLU A 30 -34.68 7.69 10.23
N ASP A 31 -34.31 6.41 10.28
CA ASP A 31 -34.18 5.65 11.53
C ASP A 31 -32.89 5.98 12.30
N LYS A 32 -31.89 6.55 11.60
CA LYS A 32 -30.56 6.92 12.13
C LYS A 32 -29.73 5.72 12.58
N GLU A 33 -30.06 4.53 12.08
CA GLU A 33 -29.36 3.29 12.37
C GLU A 33 -28.46 2.96 11.18
N GLU A 34 -27.17 2.76 11.42
CA GLU A 34 -26.20 2.56 10.34
C GLU A 34 -26.44 1.25 9.57
N TRP A 35 -26.15 1.20 8.27
CA TRP A 35 -26.23 0.00 7.41
C TRP A 35 -27.63 -0.62 7.30
N THR A 36 -28.67 0.22 7.23
CA THR A 36 -30.07 -0.19 7.00
C THR A 36 -30.50 0.04 5.55
N GLU A 37 -31.76 -0.27 5.26
CA GLU A 37 -32.34 -0.10 3.91
C GLU A 37 -32.71 1.36 3.61
N ASP A 38 -32.91 2.20 4.62
CA ASP A 38 -33.26 3.63 4.46
C ASP A 38 -32.06 4.57 4.46
N ASP A 39 -30.86 4.06 4.75
CA ASP A 39 -29.58 4.76 4.52
C ASP A 39 -29.47 5.30 3.10
N VAL A 40 -28.92 6.50 2.99
CA VAL A 40 -28.59 7.08 1.68
C VAL A 40 -27.19 6.62 1.31
N TYR A 41 -27.10 5.65 0.41
CA TYR A 41 -25.79 5.16 -0.03
C TYR A 41 -25.21 5.96 -1.20
N GLU A 42 -23.89 6.12 -1.15
CA GLU A 42 -23.04 6.62 -2.22
C GLU A 42 -21.89 5.65 -2.47
N TYR A 43 -21.36 5.71 -3.68
CA TYR A 43 -20.20 4.92 -4.05
C TYR A 43 -18.96 5.75 -3.81
N PHE A 44 -18.07 5.20 -2.99
CA PHE A 44 -16.74 5.69 -2.77
C PHE A 44 -15.80 4.85 -3.64
N GLY A 45 -14.67 5.38 -4.04
CA GLY A 45 -13.64 4.51 -4.60
C GLY A 45 -12.81 3.88 -3.49
N THR A 46 -11.60 3.46 -3.82
CA THR A 46 -10.61 2.95 -2.87
C THR A 46 -9.92 4.12 -2.17
N THR A 47 -9.70 4.04 -0.84
CA THR A 47 -8.95 5.04 -0.07
C THR A 47 -7.48 5.05 -0.49
N VAL A 48 -7.20 5.84 -1.52
CA VAL A 48 -5.84 6.05 -2.02
C VAL A 48 -5.56 7.53 -1.88
N SER A 49 -4.72 7.86 -0.90
CA SER A 49 -3.94 9.10 -0.94
C SER A 49 -2.92 8.97 -2.08
N GLU A 50 -2.72 10.07 -2.80
CA GLU A 50 -1.76 10.30 -3.89
C GLU A 50 -0.34 9.78 -3.59
N SER A 51 0.61 9.95 -4.52
CA SER A 51 2.06 9.78 -4.29
C SER A 51 2.63 10.60 -3.11
N TRP A 52 1.79 11.43 -2.48
CA TRP A 52 2.04 12.18 -1.27
C TRP A 52 0.97 11.83 -0.23
N VAL A 53 1.43 11.39 0.95
CA VAL A 53 0.59 11.11 2.12
C VAL A 53 -0.22 12.35 2.54
N SER A 54 0.36 13.54 2.39
CA SER A 54 -0.29 14.83 2.67
C SER A 54 0.48 15.99 2.00
N ARG A 55 -0.27 16.99 1.51
CA ARG A 55 0.26 18.29 1.04
C ARG A 55 -0.02 19.44 2.00
N HIS A 56 -0.54 19.16 3.20
CA HIS A 56 -0.82 20.17 4.22
C HIS A 56 0.32 20.25 5.24
N ASP A 57 0.40 21.39 5.94
CA ASP A 57 1.25 21.54 7.12
C ASP A 57 0.38 21.98 8.31
N PRO A 58 0.31 21.21 9.41
CA PRO A 58 0.96 19.91 9.62
C PRO A 58 0.36 18.77 8.76
N LYS A 59 1.18 17.75 8.45
CA LYS A 59 0.86 16.63 7.53
C LYS A 59 -0.07 15.56 8.12
N TRP A 60 -1.11 15.94 8.85
CA TRP A 60 -2.01 14.99 9.52
C TRP A 60 -3.18 14.52 8.63
N ASN A 61 -3.47 15.23 7.53
CA ASN A 61 -4.64 14.99 6.69
C ASN A 61 -4.41 13.83 5.70
N THR A 62 -4.18 12.63 6.22
CA THR A 62 -3.99 11.43 5.42
C THR A 62 -5.08 10.40 5.70
N ASP A 63 -5.41 9.63 4.66
CA ASP A 63 -6.44 8.59 4.74
C ASP A 63 -6.00 7.41 5.62
N TRP A 64 -4.68 7.24 5.80
CA TRP A 64 -4.06 6.11 6.50
C TRP A 64 -3.31 6.59 7.73
N GLN A 65 -3.69 6.09 8.91
CA GLN A 65 -3.16 6.53 10.19
C GLN A 65 -2.61 5.36 11.00
N PRO A 66 -1.69 5.60 11.95
CA PRO A 66 -1.24 4.56 12.88
C PRO A 66 -2.42 3.86 13.56
N VAL A 67 -2.28 2.54 13.82
CA VAL A 67 -3.35 1.77 14.44
C VAL A 67 -3.74 2.29 15.84
N THR A 68 -4.93 1.94 16.33
CA THR A 68 -5.31 2.27 17.72
C THR A 68 -4.32 1.57 18.63
N PHE A 69 -3.81 2.30 19.62
CA PHE A 69 -2.77 1.81 20.53
C PHE A 69 -1.40 1.55 19.86
N ALA A 70 -1.10 2.12 18.69
CA ALA A 70 0.24 2.03 18.08
C ALA A 70 1.38 2.39 19.07
N ARG A 71 1.16 3.41 19.92
CA ARG A 71 2.09 3.84 20.98
C ARG A 71 2.41 2.79 22.05
N THR A 72 1.67 1.68 22.10
CA THR A 72 1.91 0.57 23.02
C THR A 72 2.13 -0.75 22.30
N ASN A 73 1.88 -0.80 20.98
CA ASN A 73 1.89 -2.03 20.19
C ASN A 73 3.04 -2.07 19.17
N SER A 74 3.53 -0.92 18.70
CA SER A 74 4.57 -0.87 17.67
C SER A 74 5.87 -0.23 18.14
N HIS A 75 5.87 0.49 19.26
CA HIS A 75 7.06 1.14 19.80
C HIS A 75 6.96 1.50 21.29
N ASN A 76 8.12 1.76 21.90
CA ASN A 76 8.27 2.43 23.18
C ASN A 76 8.15 3.96 23.02
N LEU A 77 7.68 4.65 24.06
CA LEU A 77 7.63 6.12 24.14
C LEU A 77 8.81 6.74 24.89
N ASP A 78 9.61 5.93 25.59
CA ASP A 78 10.69 6.41 26.46
C ASP A 78 12.01 6.65 25.71
N VAL A 79 12.12 6.18 24.46
CA VAL A 79 13.32 6.29 23.63
C VAL A 79 13.01 7.08 22.37
N THR A 80 13.76 8.15 22.12
CA THR A 80 13.55 9.02 20.97
C THR A 80 14.55 8.81 19.84
N ALA A 81 14.25 9.38 18.67
CA ALA A 81 15.17 9.46 17.54
C ALA A 81 16.49 10.14 17.92
N GLY A 82 16.44 11.19 18.74
CA GLY A 82 17.63 11.88 19.23
C GLY A 82 18.52 11.03 20.15
N ASP A 83 17.92 10.11 20.93
CA ASP A 83 18.66 9.23 21.85
C ASP A 83 19.53 8.20 21.10
N ILE A 84 19.01 7.63 20.00
CA ILE A 84 19.70 6.57 19.23
C ILE A 84 20.47 7.13 18.03
N PHE A 85 19.86 8.04 17.28
CA PHE A 85 20.36 8.49 15.97
C PHE A 85 20.77 9.97 15.94
N GLY A 86 20.83 10.63 17.09
CA GLY A 86 21.13 12.07 17.18
C GLY A 86 22.53 12.50 16.72
N ASP A 87 23.42 11.55 16.45
CA ASP A 87 24.76 11.76 15.87
C ASP A 87 24.84 11.45 14.36
N THR A 88 23.72 11.04 13.75
CA THR A 88 23.60 10.77 12.31
C THR A 88 23.27 12.04 11.53
N PRO A 89 23.41 12.08 10.20
CA PRO A 89 22.97 13.21 9.39
C PRO A 89 21.44 13.30 9.21
N PHE A 90 20.68 12.31 9.68
CA PHE A 90 19.23 12.21 9.43
C PHE A 90 18.36 12.85 10.53
N THR A 91 18.92 13.04 11.72
CA THR A 91 18.25 13.69 12.86
C THR A 91 19.29 14.36 13.77
N ASP A 92 18.88 14.95 14.88
CA ASP A 92 19.76 15.54 15.88
C ASP A 92 19.42 15.10 17.30
N SER A 93 20.36 15.25 18.22
CA SER A 93 20.22 14.83 19.63
C SER A 93 19.03 15.42 20.39
N ASN A 94 18.36 16.45 19.87
CA ASN A 94 17.17 17.05 20.48
C ASN A 94 15.86 16.56 19.85
N ASP A 95 15.90 15.63 18.89
CA ASP A 95 14.70 15.08 18.27
C ASP A 95 13.86 14.33 19.33
N PRO A 96 12.65 14.83 19.64
CA PRO A 96 11.83 14.31 20.72
C PRO A 96 10.91 13.17 20.26
N TYR A 97 10.91 12.79 18.98
CA TYR A 97 9.96 11.82 18.48
C TYR A 97 10.35 10.39 18.85
N PRO A 98 9.42 9.58 19.40
CA PRO A 98 9.65 8.16 19.63
C PRO A 98 10.01 7.43 18.34
N LEU A 99 10.86 6.41 18.45
CA LEU A 99 11.24 5.55 17.32
C LEU A 99 10.31 4.35 17.23
N LEU A 100 9.96 3.97 16.00
CA LEU A 100 9.39 2.64 15.72
C LEU A 100 10.30 1.53 16.28
N ALA A 101 9.76 0.35 16.57
CA ALA A 101 10.58 -0.75 17.05
C ALA A 101 11.63 -1.16 16.00
N HIS A 102 12.90 -1.09 16.39
CA HIS A 102 14.04 -1.57 15.60
C HIS A 102 14.56 -2.87 16.22
N SER A 103 14.80 -3.91 15.43
CA SER A 103 15.24 -5.22 15.96
C SER A 103 16.62 -5.15 16.63
N SER A 104 17.51 -4.29 16.14
CA SER A 104 18.84 -4.07 16.74
C SER A 104 18.84 -3.20 18.01
N TYR A 105 17.72 -2.54 18.34
CA TYR A 105 17.58 -1.65 19.49
C TYR A 105 16.36 -2.02 20.34
N SER A 106 16.50 -3.04 21.20
CA SER A 106 15.39 -3.54 22.03
C SER A 106 14.75 -2.50 22.95
N ASP A 107 15.43 -1.41 23.27
CA ASP A 107 14.87 -0.33 24.09
C ASP A 107 13.75 0.45 23.36
N THR A 108 13.69 0.35 22.03
CA THR A 108 12.60 0.89 21.20
C THR A 108 11.35 0.01 21.20
N TRP A 109 11.42 -1.20 21.76
CA TRP A 109 10.33 -2.17 21.68
C TRP A 109 9.17 -1.80 22.61
N PRO A 110 7.92 -2.03 22.16
CA PRO A 110 6.76 -1.90 23.03
C PRO A 110 6.86 -2.81 24.26
N VAL A 111 6.14 -2.44 25.32
CA VAL A 111 6.23 -3.08 26.62
C VAL A 111 4.86 -3.57 27.06
N LYS A 112 4.74 -4.87 27.32
CA LYS A 112 3.52 -5.48 27.87
C LYS A 112 3.58 -5.57 29.39
N ILE A 113 2.45 -5.31 30.04
CA ILE A 113 2.30 -5.48 31.49
C ILE A 113 2.01 -6.95 31.77
N THR A 114 2.86 -7.60 32.56
CA THR A 114 2.72 -8.99 32.99
C THR A 114 2.43 -9.05 34.49
N GLU A 115 2.04 -10.23 34.99
CA GLU A 115 1.80 -10.41 36.44
C GLU A 115 3.03 -10.07 37.30
N THR A 116 4.24 -10.17 36.71
CA THR A 116 5.53 -9.99 37.38
C THR A 116 6.20 -8.64 37.10
N GLY A 117 5.63 -7.80 36.22
CA GLY A 117 6.21 -6.52 35.88
C GLY A 117 5.88 -6.08 34.45
N THR A 118 6.90 -5.69 33.71
CA THR A 118 6.80 -5.18 32.36
C THR A 118 7.86 -5.82 31.50
N ASP A 119 7.46 -6.47 30.40
CA ASP A 119 8.36 -7.20 29.52
C ASP A 119 8.32 -6.56 28.12
N PRO A 120 9.48 -6.19 27.53
CA PRO A 120 9.52 -5.74 26.14
C PRO A 120 9.19 -6.91 25.20
N PHE A 121 8.57 -6.61 24.06
CA PHE A 121 8.28 -7.61 23.03
C PHE A 121 8.56 -7.07 21.63
N TRP A 122 9.07 -7.93 20.75
CA TRP A 122 9.24 -7.60 19.33
C TRP A 122 7.86 -7.64 18.65
N PRO A 123 7.41 -6.55 18.01
CA PRO A 123 6.09 -6.51 17.36
C PRO A 123 6.12 -7.04 15.91
N GLY A 124 7.30 -7.22 15.32
CA GLY A 124 7.46 -7.76 13.97
C GLY A 124 7.51 -9.28 13.94
N TRP A 125 7.91 -9.81 12.78
CA TRP A 125 8.03 -11.23 12.50
C TRP A 125 9.45 -11.73 12.79
N TRP A 126 9.58 -13.06 12.89
CA TRP A 126 10.87 -13.72 13.04
C TRP A 126 11.28 -14.42 11.75
N ALA A 127 12.58 -14.66 11.59
CA ALA A 127 13.12 -15.41 10.47
C ALA A 127 12.72 -16.88 10.50
N GLU A 128 12.51 -17.45 9.32
CA GLU A 128 12.15 -18.86 9.16
C GLU A 128 13.35 -19.75 8.81
N ASP A 129 13.35 -20.98 9.30
CA ASP A 129 14.29 -22.02 8.88
C ASP A 129 13.62 -23.02 7.95
N TYR A 130 14.35 -23.40 6.90
CA TYR A 130 13.98 -24.50 6.04
C TYR A 130 14.26 -25.84 6.73
N ILE A 131 13.20 -26.61 6.99
CA ILE A 131 13.24 -27.90 7.68
C ILE A 131 12.48 -28.93 6.83
N ASP A 132 13.23 -29.77 6.11
CA ASP A 132 12.69 -30.79 5.20
C ASP A 132 11.89 -31.92 5.88
N SER A 133 11.94 -31.99 7.21
CA SER A 133 11.28 -33.01 8.03
C SER A 133 9.94 -32.56 8.63
N LEU A 134 9.50 -31.33 8.34
CA LEU A 134 8.20 -30.84 8.79
C LEU A 134 7.04 -31.63 8.15
N PRO A 135 5.92 -31.84 8.88
CA PRO A 135 4.74 -32.46 8.32
C PRO A 135 4.19 -31.64 7.14
N GLY A 136 3.91 -32.27 6.00
CA GLY A 136 3.39 -31.59 4.80
C GLY A 136 4.47 -31.16 3.82
N CYS A 137 5.70 -30.91 4.31
CA CYS A 137 6.83 -30.50 3.48
C CYS A 137 7.13 -31.49 2.34
N SER A 138 7.13 -30.97 1.11
CA SER A 138 7.47 -31.68 -0.13
C SER A 138 8.99 -31.80 -0.38
N GLY A 139 9.81 -31.14 0.44
CA GLY A 139 11.25 -31.00 0.24
C GLY A 139 11.64 -29.91 -0.77
N SER A 140 10.69 -29.08 -1.19
CA SER A 140 10.92 -27.92 -2.03
C SER A 140 11.07 -26.66 -1.17
N ARG A 141 12.01 -25.77 -1.51
CA ARG A 141 12.12 -24.44 -0.86
C ARG A 141 10.97 -23.51 -1.20
N LYS A 142 10.17 -23.83 -2.22
CA LYS A 142 8.95 -23.10 -2.58
C LYS A 142 7.72 -23.51 -1.77
N ASP A 143 7.85 -24.60 -1.02
CA ASP A 143 6.76 -25.13 -0.21
C ASP A 143 6.80 -24.47 1.17
N SER A 144 5.77 -23.69 1.49
CA SER A 144 5.64 -22.99 2.77
C SER A 144 5.54 -23.97 3.95
N ASP A 145 5.08 -25.21 3.76
CA ASP A 145 5.06 -26.24 4.80
C ASP A 145 6.47 -26.71 5.21
N CYS A 146 7.51 -26.34 4.44
CA CYS A 146 8.91 -26.63 4.76
C CYS A 146 9.60 -25.53 5.58
N TRP A 147 8.90 -24.43 5.88
CA TRP A 147 9.47 -23.31 6.61
C TRP A 147 8.85 -23.20 8.01
N GLN A 148 9.68 -22.93 9.00
CA GLN A 148 9.25 -22.74 10.38
C GLN A 148 9.87 -21.47 10.96
N GLU A 149 9.03 -20.61 11.51
CA GLU A 149 9.45 -19.43 12.25
C GLU A 149 10.34 -19.79 13.46
N ILE A 150 11.42 -19.03 13.65
CA ILE A 150 12.39 -19.21 14.75
C ILE A 150 12.37 -17.98 15.67
N PRO A 151 11.55 -17.98 16.74
CA PRO A 151 11.49 -16.87 17.69
C PRO A 151 12.86 -16.50 18.27
N GLY A 152 13.14 -15.20 18.32
CA GLY A 152 14.43 -14.66 18.76
C GLY A 152 15.48 -14.50 17.65
N ARG A 153 15.17 -14.89 16.41
CA ARG A 153 16.03 -14.63 15.24
C ARG A 153 15.35 -13.69 14.27
N HIS A 154 15.91 -12.50 14.13
CA HIS A 154 15.43 -11.45 13.22
C HIS A 154 15.70 -11.79 11.74
N ILE A 155 14.91 -11.20 10.83
CA ILE A 155 14.91 -11.51 9.39
C ILE A 155 16.15 -10.93 8.71
N SER A 156 16.59 -9.75 9.18
CA SER A 156 17.77 -9.08 8.66
C SER A 156 18.70 -8.59 9.79
N ASP A 157 19.73 -7.80 9.43
CA ASP A 157 20.64 -7.22 10.42
C ASP A 157 19.94 -6.16 11.28
N ASN A 158 18.95 -5.48 10.70
CA ASN A 158 18.05 -4.59 11.42
C ASN A 158 16.69 -4.49 10.72
N ASP A 159 15.64 -4.82 11.44
CA ASP A 159 14.26 -4.81 10.98
C ASP A 159 13.51 -3.66 11.67
N VAL A 160 12.58 -3.00 10.96
CA VAL A 160 11.74 -1.92 11.50
C VAL A 160 10.28 -2.22 11.23
N TYR A 161 9.48 -2.30 12.28
CA TYR A 161 8.06 -2.64 12.19
C TYR A 161 7.15 -1.41 12.25
N MET A 162 6.10 -1.39 11.41
CA MET A 162 5.01 -0.42 11.46
C MET A 162 3.66 -1.06 11.13
N GLU A 163 2.59 -0.48 11.67
CA GLU A 163 1.22 -0.85 11.32
C GLU A 163 0.30 0.38 11.27
N PHE A 164 -0.61 0.38 10.31
CA PHE A 164 -1.55 1.48 10.06
C PHE A 164 -2.87 0.96 9.48
N ASP A 165 -3.92 1.75 9.61
CA ASP A 165 -5.25 1.46 9.08
C ASP A 165 -5.94 2.75 8.61
N ASP A 166 -7.08 2.60 7.97
CA ASP A 166 -7.83 3.66 7.32
C ASP A 166 -9.04 4.14 8.11
N ARG A 167 -9.15 3.85 9.42
CA ARG A 167 -10.35 4.22 10.21
C ARG A 167 -10.64 5.73 10.19
N TRP A 168 -9.59 6.52 10.04
CA TRP A 168 -9.61 7.99 10.05
C TRP A 168 -9.54 8.54 8.62
N ALA A 169 -9.99 7.79 7.61
CA ALA A 169 -9.95 8.22 6.21
C ALA A 169 -10.58 9.59 5.97
N HIS A 170 -11.54 10.01 6.80
CA HIS A 170 -12.12 11.35 6.72
C HIS A 170 -11.12 12.50 6.89
N GLN A 171 -9.97 12.25 7.50
CA GLN A 171 -8.92 13.26 7.65
C GLN A 171 -8.36 13.69 6.31
N GLY A 172 -8.37 12.80 5.29
CA GLY A 172 -7.99 13.16 3.93
C GLY A 172 -9.08 13.89 3.14
N ASN A 173 -10.36 13.80 3.56
CA ASN A 173 -11.49 14.44 2.86
C ASN A 173 -11.38 15.96 2.87
N ILE A 174 -11.56 16.55 1.68
CA ILE A 174 -11.54 18.00 1.46
C ILE A 174 -12.98 18.53 1.39
N VAL A 175 -13.25 19.57 2.18
CA VAL A 175 -14.52 20.33 2.17
C VAL A 175 -14.27 21.79 1.79
N ASP A 176 -15.17 22.36 1.01
CA ASP A 176 -15.11 23.76 0.59
C ASP A 176 -15.61 24.71 1.70
N THR A 177 -15.62 26.02 1.41
CA THR A 177 -16.09 27.03 2.37
C THR A 177 -17.60 27.01 2.66
N ASN A 178 -18.37 26.18 1.94
CA ASN A 178 -19.81 25.98 2.11
C ASN A 178 -20.13 24.63 2.77
N ASP A 179 -19.13 23.92 3.30
CA ASP A 179 -19.22 22.56 3.84
C ASP A 179 -19.65 21.50 2.78
N GLU A 180 -19.37 21.76 1.50
CA GLU A 180 -19.54 20.78 0.43
C GLU A 180 -18.26 19.97 0.21
N TYR A 181 -18.38 18.64 0.13
CA TYR A 181 -17.23 17.76 -0.13
C TYR A 181 -16.72 17.92 -1.56
N GLU A 182 -15.44 18.25 -1.70
CA GLU A 182 -14.73 18.35 -2.98
C GLU A 182 -14.00 17.05 -3.33
N GLN A 183 -13.57 16.30 -2.31
CA GLN A 183 -13.01 14.96 -2.41
C GLN A 183 -13.42 14.16 -1.18
N THR A 184 -13.75 12.90 -1.41
CA THR A 184 -14.23 11.97 -0.40
C THR A 184 -13.45 10.66 -0.49
N GLY A 185 -13.19 10.08 0.66
CA GLY A 185 -12.72 8.73 0.90
C GLY A 185 -13.46 8.16 2.11
N TYR A 186 -13.41 6.84 2.24
CA TYR A 186 -14.16 6.12 3.25
C TYR A 186 -13.40 4.89 3.74
N PRO A 187 -13.33 4.61 5.05
CA PRO A 187 -12.64 3.43 5.59
C PRO A 187 -13.04 2.11 4.92
N MET A 188 -12.08 1.42 4.33
CA MET A 188 -12.19 0.05 3.88
C MET A 188 -12.13 -0.91 5.08
N GLY A 189 -11.50 -0.55 6.20
CA GLY A 189 -11.31 -1.49 7.28
C GLY A 189 -10.22 -2.50 6.94
N LEU A 190 -9.19 -2.06 6.22
CA LEU A 190 -7.98 -2.83 6.02
C LEU A 190 -6.93 -2.38 7.03
N ARG A 191 -6.24 -3.34 7.64
CA ARG A 191 -5.01 -3.08 8.39
C ARG A 191 -3.82 -3.49 7.56
N VAL A 192 -2.83 -2.61 7.47
CA VAL A 192 -1.55 -2.88 6.83
C VAL A 192 -0.48 -2.97 7.91
N MET A 193 0.28 -4.05 7.90
CA MET A 193 1.45 -4.27 8.75
C MET A 193 2.66 -4.41 7.82
N ALA A 194 3.73 -3.68 8.10
CA ALA A 194 4.93 -3.68 7.29
C ALA A 194 6.18 -3.82 8.15
N GLU A 195 7.14 -4.58 7.66
CA GLU A 195 8.46 -4.71 8.25
C GLU A 195 9.51 -4.42 7.19
N ALA A 196 10.30 -3.36 7.40
CA ALA A 196 11.42 -3.03 6.54
C ALA A 196 12.66 -3.75 7.02
N HIS A 197 13.40 -4.36 6.10
CA HIS A 197 14.56 -5.20 6.38
C HIS A 197 15.83 -4.54 5.82
N SER A 198 16.88 -4.48 6.63
CA SER A 198 18.18 -3.92 6.26
C SER A 198 19.27 -4.98 6.39
N TYR A 199 20.00 -5.21 5.29
CA TYR A 199 21.08 -6.19 5.23
C TYR A 199 22.43 -5.49 5.03
N GLY A 200 23.43 -5.83 5.83
CA GLY A 200 24.80 -5.34 5.76
C GLY A 200 25.69 -6.10 4.78
N VAL A 201 25.12 -6.88 3.86
CA VAL A 201 25.85 -7.67 2.85
C VAL A 201 25.94 -6.91 1.53
N SER A 202 27.10 -6.97 0.87
CA SER A 202 27.39 -6.11 -0.30
C SER A 202 26.50 -6.35 -1.53
N PHE A 203 25.86 -7.51 -1.68
CA PHE A 203 24.96 -7.76 -2.80
C PHE A 203 23.53 -7.26 -2.56
N ALA A 204 23.24 -6.76 -1.35
CA ALA A 204 21.96 -6.21 -0.95
C ALA A 204 22.06 -4.73 -0.51
N GLU A 205 23.25 -4.11 -0.66
CA GLU A 205 23.53 -2.77 -0.15
C GLU A 205 22.65 -1.68 -0.79
N ASP A 206 22.22 -1.89 -2.03
CA ASP A 206 21.39 -0.97 -2.81
C ASP A 206 19.93 -1.44 -2.93
N ILE A 207 19.47 -2.33 -2.04
CA ILE A 207 18.12 -2.92 -2.11
C ILE A 207 17.39 -2.72 -0.78
N LEU A 208 16.19 -2.14 -0.85
CA LEU A 208 15.24 -2.10 0.26
C LEU A 208 14.28 -3.28 0.16
N PHE A 209 14.18 -4.08 1.22
CA PHE A 209 13.19 -5.15 1.32
C PHE A 209 12.12 -4.74 2.32
N VAL A 210 10.86 -4.89 1.94
CA VAL A 210 9.73 -4.63 2.82
C VAL A 210 8.75 -5.79 2.73
N THR A 211 8.51 -6.46 3.85
CA THR A 211 7.41 -7.42 3.97
C THR A 211 6.14 -6.66 4.30
N VAL A 212 5.06 -6.90 3.54
CA VAL A 212 3.74 -6.29 3.79
C VAL A 212 2.70 -7.38 3.98
N ARG A 213 1.96 -7.28 5.09
CA ARG A 213 0.75 -8.09 5.33
C ARG A 213 -0.46 -7.18 5.41
N VAL A 214 -1.50 -7.52 4.65
CA VAL A 214 -2.79 -6.80 4.65
C VAL A 214 -3.84 -7.72 5.25
N ARG A 215 -4.53 -7.24 6.28
CA ARG A 215 -5.63 -7.96 6.94
C ARG A 215 -6.94 -7.22 6.75
N ASN A 216 -7.96 -7.97 6.38
CA ASN A 216 -9.33 -7.48 6.32
C ASN A 216 -9.94 -7.47 7.74
N GLU A 217 -10.12 -6.27 8.30
CA GLU A 217 -10.75 -6.01 9.60
C GLU A 217 -12.11 -5.31 9.44
N SER A 218 -12.69 -5.35 8.25
CA SER A 218 -13.97 -4.70 7.97
C SER A 218 -15.17 -5.36 8.65
N GLY A 219 -14.98 -6.59 9.14
CA GLY A 219 -15.94 -7.37 9.90
C GLY A 219 -15.27 -8.04 11.09
N ASP A 220 -16.05 -8.72 11.94
CA ASP A 220 -15.47 -9.58 12.97
C ASP A 220 -14.63 -10.65 12.29
N TRP A 221 -13.40 -10.82 12.76
CA TRP A 221 -12.38 -11.53 12.01
C TRP A 221 -11.63 -12.53 12.88
N CYS A 222 -11.15 -13.58 12.22
CA CYS A 222 -10.16 -14.51 12.73
C CYS A 222 -9.14 -14.71 11.63
N ALA A 223 -7.89 -14.35 11.89
CA ALA A 223 -6.85 -14.31 10.90
C ALA A 223 -6.47 -15.73 10.46
N PHE A 224 -6.26 -15.88 9.16
CA PHE A 224 -5.77 -17.09 8.54
C PHE A 224 -4.95 -16.73 7.30
N GLU A 225 -4.04 -17.61 6.95
CA GLU A 225 -3.37 -17.61 5.66
C GLU A 225 -3.94 -18.74 4.80
N ARG A 226 -3.89 -18.58 3.48
CA ARG A 226 -4.39 -19.61 2.56
C ARG A 226 -3.20 -20.41 2.04
N HIS A 227 -3.20 -21.71 2.33
CA HIS A 227 -2.22 -22.64 1.81
C HIS A 227 -2.40 -22.83 0.28
N SER A 228 -1.36 -23.32 -0.40
CA SER A 228 -1.38 -23.60 -1.84
C SER A 228 -2.47 -24.58 -2.28
N SER A 229 -2.88 -25.48 -1.38
CA SER A 229 -4.01 -26.41 -1.58
C SER A 229 -5.39 -25.74 -1.48
N GLY A 230 -5.46 -24.46 -1.12
CA GLY A 230 -6.69 -23.70 -0.88
C GLY A 230 -7.26 -23.82 0.53
N SER A 231 -6.62 -24.57 1.44
CA SER A 231 -7.03 -24.65 2.85
C SER A 231 -6.63 -23.42 3.65
N GLU A 232 -7.48 -23.03 4.59
CA GLU A 232 -7.21 -21.95 5.55
C GLU A 232 -6.35 -22.48 6.71
N VAL A 233 -5.25 -21.79 7.00
CA VAL A 233 -4.34 -22.06 8.10
C VAL A 233 -4.47 -20.92 9.12
N PRO A 234 -4.98 -21.17 10.33
CA PRO A 234 -5.13 -20.13 11.35
C PRO A 234 -3.80 -19.45 11.66
N VAL A 235 -3.81 -18.12 11.71
CA VAL A 235 -2.71 -17.33 12.30
C VAL A 235 -2.98 -17.30 13.80
N ASN A 236 -2.03 -17.80 14.60
CA ASN A 236 -2.18 -17.89 16.06
C ASN A 236 -1.33 -16.84 16.78
N ASP A 237 -1.76 -16.47 17.98
CA ASP A 237 -0.98 -15.67 18.92
C ASP A 237 0.11 -16.51 19.62
N ASP A 238 0.92 -15.85 20.46
CA ASP A 238 1.97 -16.48 21.29
C ASP A 238 1.45 -17.60 22.21
N GLU A 239 0.15 -17.61 22.51
CA GLU A 239 -0.51 -18.60 23.37
C GLU A 239 -1.10 -19.78 22.57
N GLY A 240 -1.02 -19.73 21.24
CA GLY A 240 -1.54 -20.74 20.32
C GLY A 240 -3.05 -20.61 20.04
N ASN A 241 -3.68 -19.49 20.43
CA ASN A 241 -5.05 -19.21 20.05
C ASN A 241 -5.09 -18.53 18.69
N GLN A 242 -6.10 -18.83 17.87
CA GLN A 242 -6.29 -18.10 16.62
C GLN A 242 -6.49 -16.62 16.92
N LEU A 243 -5.70 -15.78 16.25
CA LEU A 243 -5.77 -14.34 16.36
C LEU A 243 -7.11 -13.89 15.79
N CYS A 244 -8.00 -13.40 16.66
CA CYS A 244 -9.31 -12.90 16.28
C CYS A 244 -9.51 -11.49 16.85
N GLY A 245 -10.41 -10.74 16.23
CA GLY A 245 -10.76 -9.39 16.67
C GLY A 245 -12.15 -8.98 16.20
N SER A 246 -12.59 -7.84 16.72
CA SER A 246 -13.83 -7.21 16.27
C SER A 246 -13.59 -6.37 15.02
N ALA A 247 -14.66 -6.16 14.27
CA ALA A 247 -14.67 -5.22 13.16
C ALA A 247 -14.21 -3.81 13.57
N MET A 248 -13.69 -3.08 12.59
CA MET A 248 -13.27 -1.69 12.78
C MET A 248 -14.41 -0.82 13.33
N VAL A 249 -14.09 -0.08 14.40
CA VAL A 249 -14.94 0.98 14.94
C VAL A 249 -14.53 2.30 14.29
N MET A 250 -15.52 2.96 13.70
CA MET A 250 -15.38 4.22 12.99
C MET A 250 -15.24 5.40 13.97
N PRO A 251 -14.77 6.57 13.54
CA PRO A 251 -14.61 7.75 14.39
C PRO A 251 -15.89 8.22 15.09
N ASP A 252 -17.05 8.01 14.45
CA ASP A 252 -18.37 8.31 15.01
C ASP A 252 -18.88 7.26 16.02
N GLY A 253 -18.10 6.20 16.26
CA GLY A 253 -18.41 5.10 17.17
C GLY A 253 -19.21 3.97 16.54
N THR A 254 -19.62 4.08 15.28
CA THR A 254 -20.32 2.99 14.57
C THR A 254 -19.37 1.86 14.21
N VAL A 255 -19.91 0.66 14.01
CA VAL A 255 -19.14 -0.51 13.57
C VAL A 255 -19.27 -0.64 12.06
N LEU A 256 -18.12 -0.72 11.38
CA LEU A 256 -18.08 -0.86 9.93
C LEU A 256 -18.89 -2.08 9.46
N ASN A 257 -19.83 -1.86 8.54
CA ASN A 257 -20.78 -2.85 8.04
C ASN A 257 -21.47 -3.71 9.12
N ARG A 258 -21.75 -3.14 10.31
CA ARG A 258 -22.27 -3.87 11.49
C ARG A 258 -21.48 -5.16 11.81
N GLY A 259 -20.18 -5.15 11.54
CA GLY A 259 -19.28 -6.28 11.74
C GLY A 259 -19.43 -7.44 10.77
N LYS A 260 -20.25 -7.31 9.71
CA LYS A 260 -20.41 -8.36 8.68
C LYS A 260 -19.19 -8.49 7.76
N GLY A 261 -18.41 -7.43 7.65
CA GLY A 261 -17.25 -7.37 6.76
C GLY A 261 -17.59 -7.32 5.27
N PHE A 262 -16.56 -7.06 4.48
CA PHE A 262 -16.59 -7.09 3.02
C PHE A 262 -15.74 -8.25 2.52
N ASN A 263 -16.11 -8.84 1.39
CA ASN A 263 -15.37 -9.96 0.79
C ASN A 263 -14.20 -9.50 -0.10
N TYR A 264 -14.07 -8.19 -0.35
CA TYR A 264 -13.03 -7.57 -1.19
C TYR A 264 -12.79 -8.27 -2.54
N GLU A 265 -13.84 -8.87 -3.11
CA GLU A 265 -13.74 -9.51 -4.42
C GLU A 265 -13.43 -8.46 -5.49
N LYS A 266 -12.36 -8.68 -6.27
CA LYS A 266 -11.82 -7.74 -7.27
C LYS A 266 -11.34 -6.41 -6.70
N VAL A 267 -10.77 -6.46 -5.49
CA VAL A 267 -9.84 -5.43 -5.03
C VAL A 267 -8.51 -5.57 -5.78
N TYR A 268 -7.89 -4.44 -6.08
CA TYR A 268 -6.54 -4.36 -6.63
C TYR A 268 -5.62 -3.71 -5.60
N LEU A 269 -4.41 -4.23 -5.46
CA LEU A 269 -3.36 -3.64 -4.65
C LEU A 269 -2.17 -3.37 -5.56
N GLY A 270 -1.65 -2.14 -5.50
CA GLY A 270 -0.54 -1.72 -6.33
C GLY A 270 0.39 -0.80 -5.55
N PHE A 271 1.57 -0.58 -6.13
CA PHE A 271 2.56 0.35 -5.62
C PHE A 271 2.68 1.51 -6.61
N TYR A 272 2.66 2.72 -6.08
CA TYR A 272 2.98 3.91 -6.85
C TYR A 272 4.48 4.15 -6.70
N MET A 273 5.21 4.22 -7.82
CA MET A 273 6.65 4.48 -7.83
C MET A 273 6.95 5.75 -8.62
N ASP A 274 7.83 6.57 -8.07
CA ASP A 274 8.43 7.74 -8.69
C ASP A 274 9.91 7.74 -8.32
N ALA A 275 10.78 8.20 -9.22
CA ALA A 275 12.22 8.17 -9.00
C ALA A 275 12.90 9.40 -9.61
N ASP A 276 13.57 10.17 -8.75
CA ASP A 276 14.59 11.12 -9.17
C ASP A 276 15.89 10.35 -9.46
N VAL A 277 16.04 9.83 -10.69
CA VAL A 277 17.09 8.84 -11.06
C VAL A 277 18.51 9.33 -10.73
N VAL A 278 18.76 10.64 -10.83
CA VAL A 278 20.08 11.24 -10.57
C VAL A 278 20.00 12.45 -9.65
N THR A 279 20.71 12.35 -8.52
CA THR A 279 20.94 13.46 -7.59
C THR A 279 22.44 13.76 -7.46
N LEU A 280 22.82 15.03 -7.36
CA LEU A 280 24.22 15.45 -7.18
C LEU A 280 24.84 14.93 -5.88
N ASP A 281 24.03 14.84 -4.83
CA ASP A 281 24.47 14.44 -3.50
C ASP A 281 23.30 13.86 -2.68
N THR A 282 23.64 13.35 -1.50
CA THR A 282 22.70 12.76 -0.53
C THR A 282 21.72 13.77 0.08
N TYR A 283 21.80 15.05 -0.28
CA TYR A 283 20.90 16.10 0.19
C TYR A 283 19.78 16.42 -0.82
N GLY A 284 19.69 15.66 -1.92
CA GLY A 284 18.63 15.82 -2.92
C GLY A 284 18.84 17.05 -3.80
N ASN A 285 20.08 17.45 -4.06
CA ASN A 285 20.35 18.47 -5.06
C ASN A 285 20.08 17.90 -6.46
N ASN A 286 18.94 18.26 -7.06
CA ASN A 286 18.50 17.73 -8.36
C ASN A 286 19.55 18.00 -9.45
N PHE A 287 19.92 16.92 -10.14
CA PHE A 287 20.84 16.93 -11.29
C PHE A 287 20.30 16.15 -12.49
N HIS A 288 19.14 15.50 -12.32
CA HIS A 288 18.42 14.75 -13.33
C HIS A 288 17.82 15.66 -14.42
N SER A 289 17.52 15.07 -15.59
CA SER A 289 16.71 15.66 -16.65
C SER A 289 15.38 14.90 -16.80
N ASN A 290 14.29 15.44 -16.24
CA ASN A 290 12.99 14.74 -16.26
C ASN A 290 12.41 14.51 -17.68
N ASP A 291 12.91 15.23 -18.68
CA ASP A 291 12.35 15.18 -20.03
C ASP A 291 12.71 13.89 -20.78
N ASP A 292 13.70 13.12 -20.30
CA ASP A 292 14.14 11.85 -20.86
C ASP A 292 14.15 10.66 -19.88
N ASP A 293 13.49 10.81 -18.72
CA ASP A 293 13.17 9.67 -17.86
C ASP A 293 12.12 8.76 -18.54
N PHE A 294 12.37 7.47 -18.51
CA PHE A 294 11.53 6.44 -19.10
C PHE A 294 11.05 5.45 -18.05
N MET A 295 9.86 4.90 -18.28
CA MET A 295 9.26 3.85 -17.47
C MET A 295 9.15 2.58 -18.31
N GLU A 296 9.56 1.45 -17.75
CA GLU A 296 9.47 0.15 -18.40
C GLU A 296 8.95 -0.89 -17.43
N TYR A 297 8.09 -1.78 -17.91
CA TYR A 297 7.76 -3.02 -17.22
C TYR A 297 8.50 -4.17 -17.88
N TYR A 298 9.36 -4.81 -17.11
CA TYR A 298 10.14 -5.96 -17.53
C TYR A 298 9.66 -7.21 -16.81
N TRP A 299 9.27 -8.23 -17.57
CA TRP A 299 8.97 -9.55 -17.02
C TRP A 299 9.69 -10.64 -17.81
N GLU A 300 10.13 -11.69 -17.11
CA GLU A 300 10.77 -12.83 -17.75
C GLU A 300 10.61 -14.08 -16.90
N ARG A 301 10.38 -15.22 -17.55
CA ARG A 301 10.39 -16.53 -16.92
C ARG A 301 11.70 -17.27 -17.23
N PHE A 302 12.52 -17.43 -16.20
CA PHE A 302 13.72 -18.26 -16.26
C PHE A 302 13.40 -19.71 -15.95
N TYR A 303 14.08 -20.63 -16.62
CA TYR A 303 13.99 -22.07 -16.34
C TYR A 303 15.35 -22.60 -15.89
N THR A 304 15.42 -23.16 -14.69
CA THR A 304 16.64 -23.76 -14.16
C THR A 304 16.35 -25.10 -13.51
N HIS A 305 17.08 -26.16 -13.91
CA HIS A 305 17.06 -27.48 -13.24
C HIS A 305 15.66 -28.05 -12.89
N ASN A 306 14.71 -27.96 -13.84
CA ASN A 306 13.29 -28.36 -13.70
C ASN A 306 12.42 -27.45 -12.83
N ASP A 307 12.89 -26.25 -12.56
CA ASP A 307 12.14 -25.21 -11.86
C ASP A 307 12.04 -23.94 -12.73
N SER A 308 11.04 -23.11 -12.45
CA SER A 308 10.88 -21.80 -13.08
C SER A 308 10.98 -20.67 -12.06
N MET A 309 11.46 -19.50 -12.50
CA MET A 309 11.42 -18.26 -11.73
C MET A 309 10.84 -17.18 -12.63
N LEU A 310 9.73 -16.58 -12.20
CA LEU A 310 9.16 -15.41 -12.83
C LEU A 310 9.66 -14.15 -12.11
N ILE A 311 10.21 -13.22 -12.88
CA ILE A 311 10.47 -11.85 -12.43
C ILE A 311 9.49 -10.90 -13.10
N SER A 312 9.16 -9.82 -12.41
CA SER A 312 8.28 -8.76 -12.88
C SER A 312 8.72 -7.46 -12.20
N MET A 313 9.28 -6.54 -12.96
CA MET A 313 9.92 -5.33 -12.45
C MET A 313 9.31 -4.10 -13.13
N ALA A 314 8.85 -3.15 -12.33
CA ALA A 314 8.60 -1.79 -12.80
C ALA A 314 9.90 -0.99 -12.65
N MET A 315 10.36 -0.36 -13.73
CA MET A 315 11.67 0.28 -13.82
C MET A 315 11.50 1.75 -14.21
N VAL A 316 12.26 2.63 -13.56
CA VAL A 316 12.42 4.04 -13.95
C VAL A 316 13.91 4.30 -14.15
N TYR A 317 14.24 4.84 -15.32
CA TYR A 317 15.62 5.15 -15.68
C TYR A 317 15.68 6.26 -16.74
N ASP A 318 16.83 6.90 -16.81
CA ASP A 318 17.15 7.88 -17.86
C ASP A 318 17.42 7.14 -19.18
N PHE A 319 16.62 7.45 -20.20
CA PHE A 319 16.58 6.70 -21.46
C PHE A 319 17.90 6.69 -22.23
N ASP A 320 18.62 7.82 -22.23
CA ASP A 320 19.89 7.95 -22.96
C ASP A 320 21.12 7.66 -22.09
N GLY A 321 20.89 7.46 -20.78
CA GLY A 321 21.90 7.16 -19.78
C GLY A 321 22.74 8.39 -19.42
N ASN A 322 22.23 9.61 -19.64
CA ASN A 322 22.96 10.85 -19.52
C ASN A 322 22.16 12.04 -18.96
N SER A 323 22.05 12.09 -17.64
CA SER A 323 21.53 13.24 -16.92
C SER A 323 22.61 14.32 -16.72
N ALA A 324 22.47 15.44 -17.44
CA ALA A 324 23.31 16.64 -17.29
C ALA A 324 24.84 16.38 -17.38
N GLY A 325 25.26 15.37 -18.14
CA GLY A 325 26.67 14.98 -18.32
C GLY A 325 27.16 13.89 -17.35
N ALA A 326 26.33 13.45 -16.41
CA ALA A 326 26.58 12.24 -15.64
C ALA A 326 26.27 11.01 -16.50
N THR A 327 27.15 10.01 -16.50
CA THR A 327 26.97 8.75 -17.23
C THR A 327 27.14 7.57 -16.28
N ASP A 328 26.82 6.35 -16.72
CA ASP A 328 26.84 5.14 -15.88
C ASP A 328 25.90 5.26 -14.66
N ILE A 329 24.73 5.84 -14.91
CA ILE A 329 23.69 6.08 -13.90
C ILE A 329 22.89 4.81 -13.62
N GLY A 330 22.41 4.70 -12.38
CA GLY A 330 21.66 3.54 -11.90
C GLY A 330 20.25 3.48 -12.48
N ILE A 331 19.64 2.30 -12.39
CA ILE A 331 18.23 2.08 -12.71
C ILE A 331 17.50 1.83 -11.39
N VAL A 332 16.38 2.51 -11.19
CA VAL A 332 15.50 2.24 -10.05
C VAL A 332 14.46 1.22 -10.48
N ALA A 333 14.28 0.17 -9.68
CA ALA A 333 13.31 -0.88 -9.98
C ALA A 333 12.56 -1.31 -8.72
N ALA A 334 11.27 -1.62 -8.89
CA ALA A 334 10.44 -2.25 -7.87
C ALA A 334 9.96 -3.62 -8.36
N GLN A 335 9.92 -4.59 -7.46
CA GLN A 335 9.43 -5.94 -7.73
C GLN A 335 8.65 -6.49 -6.54
N LEU A 336 7.62 -7.29 -6.82
CA LEU A 336 6.94 -8.10 -5.82
C LEU A 336 7.57 -9.48 -5.73
N LEU A 337 8.17 -9.80 -4.59
CA LEU A 337 8.80 -11.08 -4.33
C LEU A 337 7.75 -12.10 -3.88
N ASP A 338 7.12 -11.86 -2.74
CA ASP A 338 6.09 -12.72 -2.19
C ASP A 338 4.71 -12.10 -2.45
N THR A 339 3.83 -12.89 -3.06
CA THR A 339 2.48 -12.48 -3.42
C THR A 339 1.51 -13.64 -3.19
N PRO A 340 0.21 -13.37 -3.03
CA PRO A 340 -0.78 -14.44 -3.04
C PRO A 340 -0.66 -15.30 -4.29
N LEU A 341 -1.04 -16.58 -4.16
CA LEU A 341 -0.98 -17.50 -5.28
C LEU A 341 -2.11 -17.21 -6.27
N ALA A 342 -1.80 -17.33 -7.56
CA ALA A 342 -2.77 -17.25 -8.63
C ALA A 342 -3.82 -18.35 -8.45
N THR A 343 -5.09 -17.97 -8.53
CA THR A 343 -6.22 -18.93 -8.46
C THR A 343 -6.76 -19.29 -9.85
N GLN A 344 -6.37 -18.51 -10.85
CA GLN A 344 -6.71 -18.66 -12.26
C GLN A 344 -5.45 -18.34 -13.09
N PRO A 345 -5.37 -18.81 -14.34
CA PRO A 345 -4.28 -18.40 -15.23
C PRO A 345 -4.30 -16.88 -15.48
N VAL A 346 -3.12 -16.30 -15.65
CA VAL A 346 -2.92 -14.89 -16.02
C VAL A 346 -2.05 -14.84 -17.27
N ASP A 347 -2.52 -14.12 -18.28
CA ASP A 347 -1.82 -13.75 -19.51
C ASP A 347 -1.39 -12.29 -19.31
N LEU A 348 -0.08 -12.03 -19.27
CA LEU A 348 0.46 -10.71 -18.92
C LEU A 348 0.53 -9.76 -20.13
N ASP A 349 0.59 -10.29 -21.34
CA ASP A 349 0.75 -9.52 -22.57
C ASP A 349 -0.40 -9.69 -23.57
N ASP A 350 -1.47 -10.37 -23.16
CA ASP A 350 -2.68 -10.67 -23.93
C ASP A 350 -2.39 -11.37 -25.27
N ASP A 351 -1.28 -12.14 -25.36
CA ASP A 351 -0.91 -12.90 -26.57
C ASP A 351 -1.75 -14.18 -26.76
N GLY A 352 -2.59 -14.50 -25.78
CA GLY A 352 -3.46 -15.66 -25.71
C GLY A 352 -2.83 -16.89 -25.06
N PHE A 353 -1.65 -16.76 -24.44
CA PHE A 353 -0.97 -17.80 -23.69
C PHE A 353 -0.80 -17.42 -22.21
N ASP A 354 -1.04 -18.39 -21.32
CA ASP A 354 -0.91 -18.15 -19.87
C ASP A 354 0.57 -18.02 -19.46
N ASP A 355 0.91 -16.93 -18.77
CA ASP A 355 2.24 -16.65 -18.21
C ASP A 355 2.36 -17.05 -16.74
N ILE A 356 1.27 -16.93 -15.98
CA ILE A 356 1.19 -17.31 -14.56
C ILE A 356 0.11 -18.36 -14.43
N TYR A 357 0.49 -19.52 -13.89
CA TYR A 357 -0.42 -20.64 -13.73
C TYR A 357 -1.01 -20.70 -12.32
N PRO A 358 -2.22 -21.28 -12.15
CA PRO A 358 -2.80 -21.48 -10.82
C PRO A 358 -1.82 -22.18 -9.86
N GLY A 359 -1.64 -21.61 -8.68
CA GLY A 359 -0.70 -22.07 -7.65
C GLY A 359 0.70 -21.44 -7.73
N GLU A 360 1.00 -20.63 -8.73
CA GLU A 360 2.21 -19.81 -8.78
C GLU A 360 1.98 -18.45 -8.10
N PRO A 361 3.01 -17.78 -7.55
CA PRO A 361 2.88 -16.41 -7.04
C PRO A 361 2.37 -15.44 -8.13
N LEU A 362 1.40 -14.58 -7.80
CA LEU A 362 0.81 -13.62 -8.75
C LEU A 362 1.80 -12.57 -9.28
N LYS A 363 2.79 -12.19 -8.49
CA LYS A 363 3.75 -11.12 -8.85
C LYS A 363 3.03 -9.80 -9.22
N MET A 364 3.67 -8.93 -9.99
CA MET A 364 2.98 -7.81 -10.63
C MET A 364 2.23 -8.35 -11.85
N THR A 365 0.94 -8.06 -11.94
CA THR A 365 0.09 -8.58 -13.02
C THR A 365 -0.32 -7.52 -14.04
N ASP A 366 -0.05 -6.25 -13.73
CA ASP A 366 -0.37 -5.11 -14.60
C ASP A 366 0.54 -3.93 -14.21
N TRP A 367 0.71 -2.97 -15.13
CA TRP A 367 1.46 -1.73 -14.92
C TRP A 367 0.88 -0.60 -15.76
N HIS A 368 0.89 0.60 -15.20
CA HIS A 368 0.46 1.81 -15.88
C HIS A 368 1.49 2.90 -15.62
N TRP A 369 1.79 3.69 -16.64
CA TRP A 369 2.66 4.85 -16.52
C TRP A 369 1.88 6.09 -16.94
N PHE A 370 2.24 7.23 -16.36
CA PHE A 370 1.64 8.51 -16.71
C PHE A 370 2.56 9.66 -16.29
N ASP A 371 2.40 10.79 -16.97
CA ASP A 371 3.11 12.02 -16.65
C ASP A 371 2.77 12.51 -15.23
N TRP A 372 3.80 12.80 -14.44
CA TRP A 372 3.69 13.32 -13.08
C TRP A 372 2.73 14.51 -12.93
N TYR A 373 2.74 15.44 -13.89
CA TYR A 373 1.89 16.63 -13.88
C TYR A 373 0.43 16.34 -14.23
N ASN A 374 0.14 15.12 -14.69
CA ASN A 374 -1.19 14.65 -15.05
C ASN A 374 -1.66 13.50 -14.15
N ARG A 375 -0.93 13.17 -13.07
CA ARG A 375 -1.25 12.05 -12.17
C ARG A 375 -2.73 12.01 -11.72
N PRO A 376 -3.24 10.84 -11.32
CA PRO A 376 -4.65 10.67 -10.98
C PRO A 376 -5.16 11.67 -9.94
N GLY A 377 -6.30 12.29 -10.23
CA GLY A 377 -6.89 13.34 -9.41
C GLY A 377 -6.58 14.77 -9.87
N VAL A 378 -5.62 14.96 -10.77
CA VAL A 378 -5.34 16.27 -11.35
C VAL A 378 -6.50 16.71 -12.27
N VAL A 379 -7.06 17.89 -12.01
CA VAL A 379 -8.14 18.44 -12.87
C VAL A 379 -7.61 19.27 -14.03
N THR A 380 -6.40 19.83 -13.91
CA THR A 380 -5.73 20.63 -14.94
C THR A 380 -4.24 20.34 -14.86
N ARG A 381 -3.60 20.06 -16.01
CA ARG A 381 -2.17 19.74 -16.09
C ARG A 381 -1.35 20.72 -15.25
N GLU A 382 -0.58 20.17 -14.32
CA GLU A 382 0.24 20.94 -13.40
C GLU A 382 1.58 21.37 -14.06
N SER A 383 2.41 22.08 -13.28
CA SER A 383 3.78 22.41 -13.65
C SER A 383 4.65 22.47 -12.39
N ASN A 384 5.95 22.72 -12.53
CA ASN A 384 6.85 23.00 -11.40
C ASN A 384 6.47 24.22 -10.55
N THR A 385 5.46 24.99 -10.96
CA THR A 385 4.94 26.13 -10.21
C THR A 385 3.42 26.11 -10.19
N GLY A 386 2.82 26.62 -9.11
CA GLY A 386 1.38 26.85 -9.03
C GLY A 386 0.66 25.98 -8.00
N CYS A 387 -0.65 25.82 -8.23
CA CYS A 387 -1.50 24.95 -7.40
C CYS A 387 -1.29 23.50 -7.81
N HIS A 388 -1.21 22.62 -6.81
CA HIS A 388 -1.17 21.16 -7.02
C HIS A 388 -2.43 20.55 -6.43
N ALA A 389 -3.04 19.59 -7.12
CA ALA A 389 -4.19 18.84 -6.62
C ALA A 389 -3.86 18.27 -5.23
N GLY A 390 -4.81 18.40 -4.29
CA GLY A 390 -4.62 18.00 -2.89
C GLY A 390 -3.92 19.03 -1.99
N SER A 391 -3.38 20.13 -2.53
CA SER A 391 -2.89 21.25 -1.71
C SER A 391 -4.05 22.09 -1.17
N PRO A 392 -3.89 22.77 -0.01
CA PRO A 392 -4.92 23.64 0.55
C PRO A 392 -5.44 24.68 -0.46
N GLY A 393 -6.75 24.63 -0.75
CA GLY A 393 -7.41 25.56 -1.68
C GLY A 393 -7.14 25.29 -3.17
N CYS A 394 -6.54 24.14 -3.51
CA CYS A 394 -6.33 23.72 -4.89
C CYS A 394 -7.36 22.68 -5.32
N PRO A 395 -7.93 22.80 -6.53
CA PRO A 395 -8.96 21.88 -6.98
C PRO A 395 -8.39 20.48 -7.27
N GLN A 396 -9.20 19.46 -7.00
CA GLN A 396 -8.91 18.04 -7.25
C GLN A 396 -10.12 17.35 -7.87
N ALA A 397 -9.92 16.22 -8.56
CA ALA A 397 -11.01 15.48 -9.16
C ALA A 397 -11.86 14.80 -8.07
N ILE A 398 -13.16 15.08 -8.09
CA ILE A 398 -14.11 14.48 -7.14
C ILE A 398 -14.13 12.95 -7.23
N ASN A 399 -13.88 12.39 -8.41
CA ASN A 399 -13.83 10.95 -8.67
C ASN A 399 -12.40 10.38 -8.71
N ARG A 400 -11.43 11.02 -8.03
CA ARG A 400 -10.01 10.58 -8.01
C ARG A 400 -9.87 9.08 -7.70
N GLU A 401 -10.62 8.58 -6.72
CA GLU A 401 -10.54 7.17 -6.32
C GLU A 401 -11.06 6.22 -7.42
N GLU A 402 -12.07 6.63 -8.19
CA GLU A 402 -12.53 5.88 -9.37
C GLU A 402 -11.44 5.84 -10.45
N ILE A 403 -10.77 6.97 -10.69
CA ILE A 403 -9.66 7.06 -11.66
C ILE A 403 -8.54 6.10 -11.28
N GLN A 404 -8.15 6.10 -10.00
CA GLN A 404 -7.11 5.20 -9.47
C GLN A 404 -7.52 3.73 -9.58
N TYR A 405 -8.76 3.40 -9.24
CA TYR A 405 -9.25 2.03 -9.40
C TYR A 405 -9.19 1.57 -10.86
N LYS A 406 -9.66 2.41 -11.80
CA LYS A 406 -9.63 2.09 -13.23
C LYS A 406 -8.23 1.84 -13.74
N LEU A 407 -7.27 2.64 -13.29
CA LEU A 407 -5.86 2.44 -13.58
C LEU A 407 -5.36 1.10 -13.06
N MET A 408 -5.51 0.82 -11.76
CA MET A 408 -5.03 -0.45 -11.18
C MET A 408 -5.72 -1.69 -11.78
N ALA A 409 -6.96 -1.54 -12.24
CA ALA A 409 -7.76 -2.63 -12.79
C ALA A 409 -7.65 -2.78 -14.32
N GLY A 410 -6.96 -1.87 -15.02
CA GLY A 410 -6.99 -1.79 -16.48
C GLY A 410 -8.40 -1.52 -17.05
N ASP A 411 -9.30 -0.89 -16.28
CA ASP A 411 -10.69 -0.68 -16.68
C ASP A 411 -10.85 0.56 -17.56
N THR A 412 -10.99 0.34 -18.87
CA THR A 412 -11.19 1.38 -19.88
C THR A 412 -12.67 1.78 -20.09
N THR A 413 -13.59 1.35 -19.22
CA THR A 413 -15.00 1.68 -19.35
C THR A 413 -15.33 3.12 -18.92
N ASN A 414 -16.14 3.79 -19.75
CA ASN A 414 -16.64 5.15 -19.50
C ASN A 414 -15.55 6.20 -19.20
N LEU A 415 -14.34 6.05 -19.78
CA LEU A 415 -13.27 7.02 -19.60
C LEU A 415 -13.66 8.40 -20.14
N SER A 416 -13.34 9.43 -19.37
CA SER A 416 -13.30 10.81 -19.85
C SER A 416 -12.21 11.00 -20.90
N GLU A 417 -12.29 12.10 -21.65
CA GLU A 417 -11.26 12.45 -22.65
C GLU A 417 -9.87 12.57 -22.01
N LYS A 418 -9.80 13.17 -20.81
CA LYS A 418 -8.53 13.30 -20.06
C LYS A 418 -8.01 11.96 -19.59
N GLU A 419 -8.86 11.16 -18.94
CA GLU A 419 -8.46 9.84 -18.44
C GLU A 419 -7.89 8.99 -19.58
N ARG A 420 -8.55 8.98 -20.73
CA ARG A 420 -8.08 8.30 -21.93
C ARG A 420 -6.72 8.82 -22.38
N SER A 421 -6.54 10.13 -22.48
CA SER A 421 -5.31 10.73 -23.01
C SER A 421 -4.11 10.73 -22.05
N TRP A 422 -4.34 10.55 -20.76
CA TRP A 422 -3.30 10.74 -19.73
C TRP A 422 -2.81 9.45 -19.10
N TYR A 423 -3.58 8.36 -19.21
CA TYR A 423 -3.40 7.17 -18.39
C TYR A 423 -3.41 5.85 -19.15
N PHE A 424 -4.10 5.77 -20.29
CA PHE A 424 -4.29 4.54 -21.03
C PHE A 424 -3.64 4.68 -22.41
N HIS A 425 -2.53 3.97 -22.60
CA HIS A 425 -1.65 4.13 -23.74
C HIS A 425 -1.58 2.84 -24.57
N THR A 426 -1.48 2.99 -25.88
CA THR A 426 -1.17 1.89 -26.81
C THR A 426 0.36 1.71 -26.91
N ASP A 427 0.82 0.65 -27.60
CA ASP A 427 2.24 0.46 -27.93
C ASP A 427 2.90 1.67 -28.61
N ASN A 428 2.11 2.55 -29.21
CA ASN A 428 2.57 3.82 -29.75
C ASN A 428 1.79 5.00 -29.13
N PRO A 429 2.26 5.51 -27.98
CA PRO A 429 1.57 6.55 -27.21
C PRO A 429 1.29 7.83 -28.02
N ASP A 430 2.12 8.14 -29.03
CA ASP A 430 1.93 9.31 -29.90
C ASP A 430 0.67 9.21 -30.79
N LEU A 431 0.11 8.00 -30.95
CA LEU A 431 -1.01 7.73 -31.84
C LEU A 431 -2.30 7.34 -31.13
N ASP A 432 -2.27 7.01 -29.83
CA ASP A 432 -3.37 6.51 -28.99
C ASP A 432 -4.76 6.65 -29.64
N MET A 433 -5.15 5.63 -30.40
CA MET A 433 -6.42 5.62 -31.14
C MET A 433 -7.50 4.89 -30.34
N ASP A 434 -8.73 5.43 -30.34
CA ASP A 434 -9.88 4.85 -29.63
C ASP A 434 -10.16 3.37 -29.95
N ILE A 435 -9.81 2.90 -31.15
CA ILE A 435 -10.04 1.51 -31.56
C ILE A 435 -9.01 0.53 -31.00
N ASP A 436 -7.86 1.03 -30.57
CA ASP A 436 -6.73 0.22 -30.10
C ASP A 436 -6.70 0.15 -28.55
N LEU A 437 -7.50 0.96 -27.85
CA LEU A 437 -7.67 0.97 -26.38
C LEU A 437 -8.90 0.17 -25.88
N ASN A 438 -9.71 -0.39 -26.79
CA ASN A 438 -10.92 -1.19 -26.49
C ASN A 438 -10.85 -2.54 -27.20
#